data_AF-A0A3P4B8V1-F1
#
_entry.id   AF-A0A3P4B8V1-F1
#
_cell.length_a   1.000
_cell.length_b   1.000
_cell.length_c   1.000
_cell.angle_alpha   90.00
_cell.angle_beta   90.00
_cell.angle_gamma   90.00
#
_symmetry.space_group_name_H-M   'P 1'
#
loop_
_entity.id
_entity.type
_entity.pdbx_description
1 polymer ?
#
loop_
_entity_poly.entity_id
_entity_poly.type
_entity_poly.pdbx_seq_one_letter_code
_entity_poly.pdbx_strand_id
1 'polypeptide(L)'
;MAEAVVANIYRRRIAARMAGGANIAPIAFMAFGDGGHNADLTPKAPSANATSLNNEILRKPLAAITQEDLYSVTGKGAIEANEVVGAGISEAALIDANGNLVGLKTFAPKFKENDERYEISIKLRF
;
A
#
# COMPACT_ATOMS: atom_id res chain seq x y z
N MET A 1 14.89 0.31 3.50
CA MET A 1 13.52 -0.03 3.02
C MET A 1 12.83 1.28 2.68
N ALA A 2 12.17 1.39 1.53
CA ALA A 2 11.38 2.59 1.22
C ALA A 2 10.27 2.76 2.26
N GLU A 3 10.21 3.93 2.88
CA GLU A 3 9.20 4.28 3.88
C GLU A 3 7.87 4.58 3.19
N ALA A 4 6.77 4.18 3.81
CA ALA A 4 5.44 4.47 3.30
C ALA A 4 5.02 5.89 3.68
N VAL A 5 4.29 6.54 2.78
CA VAL A 5 3.71 7.86 2.99
C VAL A 5 2.23 7.70 3.30
N VAL A 6 1.78 8.38 4.35
CA VAL A 6 0.36 8.50 4.69
C VAL A 6 -0.32 9.43 3.69
N ALA A 7 -1.40 8.96 3.06
CA ALA A 7 -2.12 9.77 2.09
C ALA A 7 -2.88 10.92 2.78
N ASN A 8 -2.84 12.12 2.18
CA ASN A 8 -3.53 13.30 2.69
C ASN A 8 -5.06 13.10 2.74
N ILE A 9 -5.62 12.30 1.83
CA ILE A 9 -7.04 11.93 1.87
C ILE A 9 -7.40 11.16 3.16
N TYR A 10 -6.48 10.34 3.68
CA TYR A 10 -6.67 9.61 4.92
C TYR A 10 -6.47 10.52 6.14
N ARG A 11 -5.43 11.37 6.12
CA ARG A 11 -5.22 12.40 7.16
C ARG A 11 -6.44 13.29 7.34
N ARG A 12 -7.07 13.72 6.24
CA ARG A 12 -8.33 14.50 6.28
C ARG A 12 -9.46 13.76 6.98
N ARG A 13 -9.55 12.44 6.81
CA ARG A 13 -10.57 11.61 7.48
C ARG A 13 -10.29 11.43 8.96
N ILE A 14 -9.01 11.32 9.36
CA ILE A 14 -8.60 11.39 10.78
C ILE A 14 -9.04 12.71 11.39
N ALA A 15 -8.71 13.84 10.76
CA ALA A 15 -9.11 15.16 11.25
C ALA A 15 -10.64 15.30 11.36
N ALA A 16 -11.39 14.83 10.35
CA ALA A 16 -12.85 14.84 10.36
C ALA A 16 -13.42 13.99 11.52
N ARG A 17 -12.84 12.82 11.78
CA ARG A 17 -13.25 11.98 12.92
C ARG A 17 -13.01 12.67 14.25
N MET A 18 -11.85 13.33 14.42
CA MET A 18 -11.53 14.07 15.64
C MET A 18 -12.45 15.27 15.87
N ALA A 19 -13.00 15.85 14.80
CA ALA A 19 -14.02 16.89 14.87
C ALA A 19 -15.44 16.35 15.13
N GLY A 20 -15.62 15.07 15.49
CA GLY A 20 -16.92 14.45 15.75
C GLY A 20 -17.60 13.86 14.51
N GLY A 21 -16.88 13.75 13.39
CA GLY A 21 -17.38 13.16 12.15
C GLY A 21 -17.49 11.62 12.18
N ALA A 22 -17.76 11.06 11.00
CA ALA A 22 -17.98 9.63 10.78
C ALA A 22 -16.77 8.76 11.18
N ASN A 23 -17.04 7.49 11.49
CA ASN A 23 -16.02 6.49 11.79
C ASN A 23 -15.11 6.24 10.58
N ILE A 24 -13.85 5.93 10.86
CA ILE A 24 -12.85 5.56 9.86
C ILE A 24 -12.84 4.04 9.74
N ALA A 25 -12.99 3.54 8.52
CA ALA A 25 -12.94 2.11 8.26
C ALA A 25 -11.53 1.54 8.51
N PRO A 26 -11.41 0.31 9.02
CA PRO A 26 -10.11 -0.33 9.19
C PRO A 26 -9.46 -0.63 7.83
N ILE A 27 -8.13 -0.75 7.82
CA ILE A 27 -7.42 -1.30 6.66
C ILE A 27 -7.89 -2.73 6.39
N ALA A 28 -8.08 -3.08 5.12
CA ALA A 28 -8.62 -4.38 4.75
C ALA A 28 -7.89 -5.02 3.55
N PHE A 29 -7.36 -4.19 2.64
CA PHE A 29 -6.74 -4.68 1.41
C PHE A 29 -5.33 -4.11 1.21
N MET A 30 -4.50 -4.89 0.51
CA MET A 30 -3.28 -4.41 -0.13
C MET A 30 -3.54 -4.32 -1.63
N ALA A 31 -3.27 -3.16 -2.21
CA ALA A 31 -3.16 -2.98 -3.65
C ALA A 31 -1.68 -3.04 -4.06
N PHE A 32 -1.40 -3.63 -5.22
CA PHE A 32 -0.08 -3.73 -5.83
C PHE A 32 -0.13 -3.15 -7.24
N GLY A 33 0.98 -2.55 -7.67
CA GLY A 33 1.10 -1.93 -8.97
C GLY A 33 2.51 -2.00 -9.54
N ASP A 34 2.63 -1.69 -10.83
CA ASP A 34 3.88 -1.65 -11.58
C ASP A 34 4.25 -0.22 -12.04
N GLY A 35 3.46 0.80 -11.70
CA GLY A 35 3.71 2.19 -12.10
C GLY A 35 4.63 3.01 -11.18
N GLY A 36 5.18 2.39 -10.13
CA GLY A 36 5.92 3.02 -9.04
C GLY A 36 7.39 3.35 -9.31
N HIS A 37 7.90 3.12 -10.52
CA HIS A 37 9.29 3.37 -10.89
C HIS A 37 9.43 4.25 -12.13
N ASN A 38 10.60 4.86 -12.28
CA ASN A 38 11.02 5.63 -13.45
C ASN A 38 11.53 4.68 -14.56
N ALA A 39 11.74 5.23 -15.76
CA ALA A 39 12.26 4.47 -16.90
C ALA A 39 13.66 3.85 -16.64
N ASP A 40 14.45 4.43 -15.75
CA ASP A 40 15.76 3.92 -15.30
C ASP A 40 15.66 2.90 -14.16
N LEU A 41 14.44 2.42 -13.85
CA LEU A 41 14.12 1.47 -12.78
C LEU A 41 14.33 2.02 -11.36
N THR A 42 14.62 3.32 -11.20
CA THR A 42 14.65 3.94 -9.86
C THR A 42 13.21 4.14 -9.34
N PRO A 43 12.97 3.98 -8.02
CA PRO A 43 11.65 4.24 -7.45
C PRO A 43 11.23 5.70 -7.66
N LYS A 44 9.97 5.93 -8.05
CA LYS A 44 9.36 7.27 -7.96
C LYS A 44 9.21 7.67 -6.51
N ALA A 45 9.32 8.94 -6.16
CA ALA A 45 9.00 9.39 -4.81
C ALA A 45 7.49 9.20 -4.54
N PRO A 46 7.07 8.53 -3.45
CA PRO A 46 5.66 8.40 -3.12
C PRO A 46 5.08 9.76 -2.73
N SER A 47 3.90 10.10 -3.24
CA SER A 47 3.24 11.38 -3.00
C SER A 47 2.13 11.25 -1.98
N ALA A 48 2.12 12.09 -0.93
CA ALA A 48 1.00 12.16 0.00
C ALA A 48 -0.30 12.65 -0.66
N ASN A 49 -0.21 13.33 -1.80
CA ASN A 49 -1.37 13.78 -2.57
C ASN A 49 -1.94 12.70 -3.50
N ALA A 50 -1.31 11.51 -3.57
CA ALA A 50 -1.84 10.41 -4.35
C ALA A 50 -3.25 10.04 -3.87
N THR A 51 -4.13 9.75 -4.84
CA THR A 51 -5.49 9.25 -4.62
C THR A 51 -5.62 7.76 -4.97
N SER A 52 -4.66 7.22 -5.70
CA SER A 52 -4.53 5.82 -6.12
C SER A 52 -3.05 5.46 -6.36
N LEU A 53 -2.78 4.19 -6.66
CA LEU A 53 -1.52 3.79 -7.30
C LEU A 53 -1.41 4.39 -8.71
N ASN A 54 -0.19 4.46 -9.25
CA ASN A 54 0.03 4.95 -10.62
C ASN A 54 -0.55 3.97 -11.65
N ASN A 55 -0.38 2.68 -11.42
CA ASN A 55 -1.06 1.61 -12.16
C ASN A 55 -1.30 0.41 -11.24
N GLU A 56 -2.56 0.21 -10.82
CA GLU A 56 -2.94 -0.93 -9.98
C GLU A 56 -3.20 -2.16 -10.84
N ILE A 57 -2.58 -3.30 -10.48
CA ILE A 57 -2.69 -4.57 -11.22
C ILE A 57 -3.20 -5.71 -10.36
N LEU A 58 -3.18 -5.57 -9.03
CA LEU A 58 -3.72 -6.56 -8.10
C LEU A 58 -4.22 -5.87 -6.83
N ARG A 59 -5.38 -6.30 -6.34
CA ARG A 59 -5.89 -5.92 -5.02
C ARG A 59 -6.44 -7.13 -4.31
N LYS A 60 -5.98 -7.36 -3.08
CA LYS A 60 -6.34 -8.53 -2.28
C LYS A 60 -6.50 -8.19 -0.81
N PRO A 61 -7.28 -8.99 -0.04
CA PRO A 61 -7.30 -8.87 1.41
C PRO A 61 -5.90 -8.93 2.00
N LEU A 62 -5.68 -8.18 3.08
CA LEU A 62 -4.43 -8.26 3.83
C LEU A 62 -4.26 -9.67 4.42
N ALA A 63 -3.07 -10.23 4.29
CA ALA A 63 -2.70 -11.50 4.89
C ALA A 63 -2.57 -11.37 6.42
N ALA A 64 -2.16 -10.20 6.91
CA ALA A 64 -2.13 -9.88 8.34
C ALA A 64 -2.23 -8.38 8.58
N ILE A 65 -2.79 -8.01 9.73
CA ILE A 65 -2.80 -6.66 10.27
C ILE A 65 -2.25 -6.74 11.70
N THR A 66 -1.20 -5.99 11.99
CA THR A 66 -0.56 -5.99 13.30
C THR A 66 -0.28 -4.57 13.78
N GLN A 67 -0.32 -4.39 15.11
CA GLN A 67 0.15 -3.18 15.78
C GLN A 67 1.39 -3.54 16.59
N GLU A 68 2.55 -3.10 16.15
CA GLU A 68 3.84 -3.44 16.77
C GLU A 68 4.26 -2.42 17.82
N ASP A 69 3.76 -1.19 17.73
CA ASP A 69 3.98 -0.11 18.68
C ASP A 69 2.73 0.78 18.80
N LEU A 70 2.76 1.70 19.76
CA LEU A 70 1.60 2.54 20.10
C LEU A 70 1.18 3.49 18.97
N TYR A 71 2.04 3.74 17.98
CA TYR A 71 1.87 4.81 17.00
C TYR A 71 1.94 4.32 15.56
N SER A 72 1.71 3.02 15.33
CA SER A 72 1.73 2.46 13.98
C SER A 72 0.80 1.27 13.79
N VAL A 73 0.47 1.02 12.53
CA VAL A 73 -0.19 -0.19 12.07
C VAL A 73 0.60 -0.74 10.89
N THR A 74 0.87 -2.04 10.91
CA THR A 74 1.52 -2.77 9.81
C THR A 74 0.50 -3.65 9.11
N GLY A 75 0.30 -3.42 7.81
CA GLY A 75 -0.46 -4.31 6.94
C GLY A 75 0.48 -5.16 6.09
N LYS A 76 0.25 -6.48 6.06
CA LYS A 76 0.97 -7.42 5.22
C LYS A 76 0.09 -7.88 4.07
N GLY A 77 0.59 -7.77 2.85
CA GLY A 77 -0.02 -8.35 1.65
C GLY A 77 0.89 -9.42 1.04
N ALA A 78 0.27 -10.39 0.37
CA ALA A 78 0.97 -11.46 -0.34
C ALA A 78 0.49 -11.56 -1.80
N ILE A 79 1.43 -11.86 -2.68
CA ILE A 79 1.22 -12.20 -4.09
C ILE A 79 1.61 -13.67 -4.25
N GLU A 80 0.62 -14.51 -4.58
CA GLU A 80 0.77 -15.95 -4.73
C GLU A 80 1.49 -16.30 -6.05
N ALA A 81 2.04 -17.51 -6.15
CA ALA A 81 2.89 -17.95 -7.27
C ALA A 81 2.29 -17.69 -8.66
N ASN A 82 1.00 -17.94 -8.81
CA ASN A 82 0.25 -17.78 -10.05
C ASN A 82 -0.27 -16.35 -10.31
N GLU A 83 0.04 -15.38 -9.44
CA GLU A 83 -0.48 -14.02 -9.53
C GLU A 83 0.58 -13.06 -10.09
N VAL A 84 0.15 -12.25 -11.05
CA VAL A 84 0.94 -11.14 -11.61
C VAL A 84 2.32 -11.58 -12.13
N VAL A 85 2.39 -12.80 -12.69
CA VAL A 85 3.61 -13.40 -13.21
C VAL A 85 4.21 -12.52 -14.31
N GLY A 86 5.50 -12.24 -14.21
CA GLY A 86 6.23 -11.41 -15.18
C GLY A 86 6.03 -9.90 -15.02
N ALA A 87 5.16 -9.43 -14.12
CA ALA A 87 5.03 -8.00 -13.84
C ALA A 87 6.12 -7.51 -12.87
N GLY A 88 6.63 -6.30 -13.12
CA GLY A 88 7.58 -5.63 -12.23
C GLY A 88 6.85 -4.87 -11.13
N ILE A 89 6.50 -5.54 -10.03
CA ILE A 89 5.81 -4.89 -8.91
C ILE A 89 6.73 -3.79 -8.35
N SER A 90 6.25 -2.55 -8.34
CA SER A 90 7.04 -1.38 -7.97
C SER A 90 6.30 -0.41 -7.05
N GLU A 91 5.03 -0.67 -6.75
CA GLU A 91 4.26 0.09 -5.78
C GLU A 91 3.27 -0.79 -5.02
N ALA A 92 2.95 -0.37 -3.80
CA ALA A 92 1.93 -1.01 -2.98
C ALA A 92 1.22 0.01 -2.08
N ALA A 93 -0.05 -0.24 -1.80
CA ALA A 93 -0.89 0.64 -1.00
C ALA A 93 -1.78 -0.13 -0.02
N LEU A 94 -1.93 0.42 1.18
CA LEU A 94 -2.97 0.03 2.12
C LEU A 94 -4.28 0.70 1.74
N ILE A 95 -5.33 -0.10 1.62
CA ILE A 95 -6.68 0.32 1.28
C ILE A 95 -7.62 -0.10 2.42
N ASP A 96 -8.53 0.79 2.79
CA ASP A 96 -9.53 0.50 3.82
C ASP A 96 -10.70 -0.36 3.30
N ALA A 97 -11.54 -0.83 4.22
CA ALA A 97 -12.71 -1.66 3.89
C ALA A 97 -13.71 -0.96 2.95
N ASN A 98 -13.65 0.37 2.83
CA ASN A 98 -14.49 1.16 1.93
C ASN A 98 -13.81 1.47 0.59
N GLY A 99 -12.61 0.90 0.33
CA GLY A 99 -11.88 1.10 -0.91
C GLY A 99 -11.05 2.38 -0.99
N ASN A 100 -10.85 3.09 0.13
CA ASN A 100 -10.08 4.34 0.15
C ASN A 100 -8.59 4.08 0.42
N LEU A 101 -7.74 4.86 -0.27
CA LEU A 101 -6.30 4.86 -0.03
C LEU A 101 -5.95 5.41 1.36
N VAL A 102 -5.12 4.66 2.09
CA VAL A 102 -4.66 4.99 3.45
C VAL A 102 -3.20 5.44 3.43
N GLY A 103 -2.35 4.65 2.79
CA GLY A 103 -0.94 4.97 2.60
C GLY A 103 -0.34 4.10 1.52
N LEU A 104 0.75 4.58 0.95
CA LEU A 104 1.42 3.93 -0.18
C LEU A 104 2.92 4.02 -0.05
N LYS A 105 3.60 3.10 -0.73
CA LYS A 105 5.03 3.18 -0.97
C LYS A 105 5.34 2.71 -2.38
N THR A 106 6.43 3.24 -2.89
CA THR A 106 7.06 2.87 -4.16
C THR A 106 8.43 2.26 -3.87
N PHE A 107 8.89 1.40 -4.77
CA PHE A 107 10.18 0.72 -4.67
C PHE A 107 10.65 0.34 -6.07
N ALA A 108 11.91 -0.07 -6.19
CA ALA A 108 12.45 -0.55 -7.46
C ALA A 108 11.65 -1.78 -7.90
N PRO A 109 11.38 -1.94 -9.20
CA PRO A 109 10.54 -3.02 -9.71
C PRO A 109 11.11 -4.37 -9.30
N LYS A 110 10.24 -5.21 -8.77
CA LYS A 110 10.54 -6.57 -8.36
C LYS A 110 9.79 -7.52 -9.27
N PHE A 111 10.58 -8.24 -10.04
CA PHE A 111 10.10 -9.31 -10.89
C PHE A 111 10.06 -10.58 -10.08
N LYS A 112 9.03 -11.36 -10.35
CA LYS A 112 8.75 -12.60 -9.66
C LYS A 112 8.76 -13.74 -10.69
N GLU A 113 9.37 -14.86 -10.33
CA GLU A 113 9.31 -16.09 -11.13
C GLU A 113 8.05 -16.91 -10.82
N ASN A 114 7.72 -17.85 -11.71
CA ASN A 114 6.42 -18.55 -11.75
C ASN A 114 6.11 -19.45 -10.52
N ASP A 115 7.05 -19.60 -9.58
CA ASP A 115 6.94 -20.45 -8.39
C ASP A 115 7.32 -19.73 -7.07
N GLU A 116 7.49 -18.41 -7.10
CA GLU A 116 7.86 -17.67 -5.90
C GLU A 116 6.59 -17.22 -5.14
N ARG A 117 6.70 -16.84 -3.87
CA ARG A 117 5.65 -16.06 -3.17
C ARG A 117 6.27 -14.76 -2.72
N TYR A 118 5.59 -13.65 -2.99
CA TYR A 118 6.12 -12.34 -2.67
C TYR A 118 5.27 -11.64 -1.63
N GLU A 119 5.89 -11.17 -0.56
CA GLU A 119 5.21 -10.49 0.54
C GLU A 119 5.69 -9.06 0.69
N ILE A 120 4.75 -8.17 0.99
CA ILE A 120 5.03 -6.76 1.29
C ILE A 120 4.37 -6.41 2.62
N SER A 121 5.19 -5.84 3.51
CA SER A 121 4.69 -5.15 4.70
C SER A 121 4.74 -3.64 4.49
N ILE A 122 3.64 -2.96 4.82
CA ILE A 122 3.57 -1.49 4.91
C ILE A 122 3.30 -1.14 6.36
N LYS A 123 4.28 -0.49 7.00
CA LYS A 123 4.13 0.10 8.33
C LYS A 123 3.72 1.56 8.16
N LEU A 124 2.52 1.90 8.64
CA LEU A 124 1.97 3.23 8.64
C LEU A 124 2.15 3.85 10.03
N ARG A 125 2.78 5.01 10.11
CA ARG A 125 2.98 5.76 11.36
C ARG A 125 2.01 6.94 11.42
N PHE A 126 1.51 7.23 12.61
CA PHE A 126 0.50 8.27 12.87
C PHE A 126 1.06 9.43 13.67
#